data_AF-D1YHU6-F1
#
_entry.id   AF-D1YHU6-F1
#
_cell.length_a   1.000
_cell.length_b   1.000
_cell.length_c   1.000
_cell.angle_alpha   90.00
_cell.angle_beta   90.00
_cell.angle_gamma   90.00
#
_symmetry.space_group_name_H-M   'P 1'
#
loop_
_entity.id
_entity.type
_entity.pdbx_description
1 polymer ?
#
loop_
_entity_poly.entity_id
_entity_poly.type
_entity_poly.pdbx_seq_one_letter_code
_entity_poly.pdbx_strand_id
1 'polypeptide(L)' 'MIKQVGVHAVVSLITYLVTIAFSFKAVKGLRVAQLFKKGHTFEIQVFLLFVSIALGFLVGQFILALVDQSLALKMLF' A
#
# COMPACT_ATOMS: atom_id res chain seq x y z
N MET A 1 4.74 -20.39 -18.03
CA MET A 1 5.61 -19.88 -16.95
C MET A 1 5.89 -18.38 -17.05
N ILE A 2 6.61 -17.86 -18.07
CA ILE A 2 6.97 -16.42 -18.16
C ILE A 2 5.74 -15.49 -18.23
N LYS A 3 4.69 -15.87 -18.96
CA LYS A 3 3.46 -15.07 -19.07
C LYS A 3 2.74 -14.89 -17.73
N GLN A 4 2.73 -15.92 -16.89
CA GLN A 4 2.04 -15.89 -15.59
C GLN A 4 2.81 -15.04 -14.56
N VAL A 5 4.15 -15.12 -14.58
CA VAL A 5 5.02 -14.27 -13.76
C VAL A 5 4.93 -12.80 -14.17
N GLY A 6 4.87 -12.51 -15.48
CA GLY A 6 4.70 -11.15 -15.99
C GLY A 6 3.36 -10.54 -15.59
N VAL A 7 2.26 -11.29 -15.73
CA VAL A 7 0.93 -10.83 -15.31
C VAL A 7 0.89 -10.58 -13.80
N HIS A 8 1.44 -11.50 -13.00
CA HIS A 8 1.50 -11.33 -11.55
C HIS A 8 2.29 -10.08 -11.14
N ALA A 9 3.43 -9.80 -11.78
CA ALA A 9 4.24 -8.62 -11.50
C ALA A 9 3.49 -7.32 -11.81
N VAL A 10 2.79 -7.26 -12.95
CA VAL A 10 1.99 -6.09 -13.34
C VAL A 10 0.82 -5.87 -12.39
N VAL A 11 0.09 -6.93 -12.03
CA VAL A 11 -1.01 -6.85 -11.06
C VAL A 11 -0.49 -6.37 -9.71
N SER A 12 0.64 -6.89 -9.25
CA SER A 12 1.25 -6.48 -7.97
C SER A 12 1.63 -5.01 -7.98
N LEU A 13 2.29 -4.54 -9.05
CA LEU A 13 2.69 -3.14 -9.20
C LEU A 13 1.48 -2.21 -9.17
N ILE A 14 0.44 -2.52 -9.93
CA ILE A 14 -0.79 -1.72 -9.98
C ILE A 14 -1.46 -1.70 -8.60
N THR A 15 -1.57 -2.85 -7.94
CA THR A 15 -2.13 -2.94 -6.59
C THR A 15 -1.37 -2.06 -5.61
N TYR A 16 -0.03 -2.09 -5.60
CA TYR A 16 0.78 -1.23 -4.73
C TYR A 16 0.61 0.26 -5.06
N LEU A 17 0.62 0.64 -6.33
CA LEU A 17 0.44 2.05 -6.70
C LEU A 17 -0.93 2.59 -6.28
N VAL A 18 -1.98 1.82 -6.49
CA VAL A 18 -3.36 2.19 -6.12
C VAL A 18 -3.51 2.27 -4.59
N THR A 19 -3.01 1.27 -3.87
CA THR A 19 -3.10 1.24 -2.39
C THR A 19 -2.27 2.34 -1.74
N ILE A 20 -1.08 2.64 -2.25
CA ILE A 20 -0.28 3.80 -1.79
C ILE A 20 -1.01 5.11 -2.06
N ALA A 21 -1.62 5.29 -3.23
CA ALA A 21 -2.38 6.51 -3.54
C ALA A 21 -3.59 6.70 -2.59
N PHE A 22 -4.32 5.64 -2.27
CA PHE A 22 -5.38 5.68 -1.27
C PHE A 22 -4.84 5.95 0.13
N SER A 23 -3.73 5.31 0.50
CA SER A 23 -3.07 5.53 1.78
C SER A 23 -2.66 6.99 1.96
N PHE A 24 -2.13 7.64 0.93
CA PHE A 24 -1.83 9.07 0.98
C PHE A 24 -3.04 9.94 1.33
N LYS A 25 -4.20 9.64 0.74
CA LYS A 25 -5.44 10.34 1.06
C LYS A 25 -5.90 10.06 2.49
N ALA A 26 -5.82 8.81 2.93
CA ALA A 26 -6.21 8.40 4.28
C ALA A 26 -5.34 9.07 5.36
N VAL A 27 -4.02 9.01 5.20
CA VAL A 27 -3.05 9.55 6.16
C VAL A 27 -3.12 11.10 6.19
N LYS A 28 -3.34 11.77 5.05
CA LYS A 28 -3.57 13.23 5.02
C LYS A 28 -4.84 13.66 5.76
N GLY A 29 -5.83 12.79 5.91
CA GLY A 29 -7.03 13.05 6.70
C GLY A 29 -6.76 13.11 8.21
N LEU A 30 -5.62 12.59 8.67
CA LEU A 30 -5.20 12.68 10.06
C LEU A 30 -4.62 14.07 10.35
N ARG A 31 -4.89 14.62 11.53
CA ARG A 31 -4.28 15.87 12.01
C ARG A 31 -2.84 15.63 12.49
N VAL A 32 -2.01 15.07 11.62
CA VAL A 32 -0.61 14.70 11.93
C VAL A 32 0.18 15.93 12.37
N ALA A 33 -0.13 17.12 11.85
CA ALA A 33 0.49 18.37 12.27
C ALA A 33 0.36 18.71 13.77
N GLN A 34 -0.64 18.15 14.47
CA GLN A 34 -0.79 18.32 15.93
C GLN A 34 0.14 17.42 16.74
N LEU A 35 0.65 16.33 16.15
CA LEU A 35 1.58 15.40 16.80
C LEU A 35 3.02 15.91 16.79
N PHE A 36 3.34 16.83 15.87
CA PHE A 36 4.68 17.36 15.67
C PHE A 36 4.82 18.75 16.31
N LYS A 37 6.05 19.10 16.71
CA LYS A 37 6.37 20.44 17.20
C LYS A 37 6.20 21.47 16.10
N LYS A 38 5.84 22.70 16.47
CA LYS A 38 5.71 23.83 15.52
C LYS A 38 7.06 24.07 14.83
N GLY A 39 7.03 24.34 13.52
CA GLY A 39 8.23 24.62 12.71
C GLY A 39 8.81 23.41 11.95
N HIS A 40 8.34 22.19 12.21
CA HIS A 40 8.86 20.96 11.59
C HIS A 40 8.08 20.53 10.34
N THR A 41 7.86 21.46 9.39
CA THR A 41 7.05 21.18 8.18
C THR A 41 7.65 20.10 7.28
N PHE A 42 8.97 20.08 7.13
CA PHE A 42 9.68 19.08 6.33
C PHE A 42 9.54 17.68 6.91
N GLU A 43 9.77 17.51 8.21
CA GLU A 43 9.66 16.23 8.90
C GLU A 43 8.23 15.67 8.83
N ILE A 44 7.22 16.53 8.97
CA ILE A 44 5.81 16.13 8.81
C ILE A 44 5.57 15.59 7.40
N GLN A 45 6.08 16.26 6.36
CA GLN A 45 5.91 15.79 4.97
C GLN A 45 6.62 14.46 4.72
N VAL A 46 7.86 14.30 5.20
CA VAL A 46 8.61 13.04 5.08
C VAL A 46 7.91 11.92 5.84
N PHE A 47 7.41 12.19 7.05
CA PHE A 47 6.64 11.22 7.83
C PHE A 47 5.36 10.81 7.10
N LEU A 48 4.59 11.76 6.59
CA LEU A 48 3.39 11.49 5.80
C LEU A 48 3.71 10.62 4.57
N LEU A 49 4.79 10.91 3.86
CA LEU A 49 5.25 10.14 2.71
C LEU A 49 5.58 8.69 3.10
N PHE A 50 6.41 8.50 4.14
CA PHE A 50 6.84 7.17 4.56
C PHE A 50 5.71 6.33 5.13
N VAL A 51 4.85 6.92 5.98
CA VAL A 51 3.67 6.22 6.52
C VAL A 51 2.72 5.85 5.39
N SER A 52 2.54 6.73 4.40
CA SER A 52 1.65 6.43 3.27
C SER A 52 2.16 5.29 2.40
N ILE A 53 3.48 5.24 2.16
CA ILE A 53 4.09 4.14 1.41
C ILE A 53 4.01 2.83 2.22
N ALA A 54 4.35 2.86 3.51
CA ALA A 54 4.34 1.68 4.36
C ALA A 54 2.94 1.10 4.51
N LEU A 55 1.93 1.93 4.79
CA LEU A 55 0.54 1.51 4.92
C LEU A 55 -0.02 1.03 3.58
N GLY A 56 0.25 1.75 2.49
CA GLY A 56 -0.13 1.32 1.14
C GLY A 56 0.46 -0.04 0.77
N PHE A 57 1.75 -0.25 1.04
CA PHE A 57 2.43 -1.53 0.82
C PHE A 57 1.80 -2.66 1.65
N LEU A 58 1.56 -2.45 2.94
CA LEU A 58 0.93 -3.44 3.83
C LEU A 58 -0.46 -3.84 3.32
N VAL A 59 -1.30 -2.87 2.96
CA VAL A 59 -2.63 -3.13 2.41
C VAL A 59 -2.55 -3.82 1.05
N GLY A 60 -1.62 -3.41 0.18
CA GLY A 60 -1.39 -4.04 -1.11
C GLY A 60 -0.95 -5.50 -0.97
N GLN A 61 -0.02 -5.78 -0.04
CA GLN A 61 0.43 -7.14 0.26
C GLN A 61 -0.71 -8.00 0.79
N PHE A 62 -1.55 -7.45 1.68
CA PHE A 62 -2.74 -8.13 2.18
C PHE A 62 -3.70 -8.51 1.04
N ILE A 63 -3.98 -7.58 0.12
CA ILE A 63 -4.87 -7.84 -1.03
C ILE A 63 -4.29 -8.94 -1.93
N LEU A 64 -3.00 -8.89 -2.26
CA LEU A 64 -2.35 -9.90 -3.08
C LEU A 64 -2.38 -11.28 -2.41
N ALA A 65 -2.06 -11.34 -1.11
CA ALA A 65 -2.14 -12.56 -0.35
C ALA A 65 -3.58 -13.13 -0.35
N LEU A 66 -4.60 -12.29 -0.20
CA LEU A 66 -5.99 -12.72 -0.25
C LEU A 66 -6.35 -13.34 -1.61
N VAL A 67 -5.88 -12.73 -2.71
CA VAL A 67 -6.08 -13.26 -4.07
C VAL A 67 -5.39 -14.62 -4.23
N ASP A 68 -4.14 -14.74 -3.80
CA ASP A 68 -3.37 -15.97 -3.91
C ASP A 68 -4.00 -17.11 -3.09
N GLN A 69 -4.40 -16.83 -1.85
CA GLN A 69 -5.08 -17.80 -1.00
C GLN A 69 -6.45 -18.20 -1.58
N SER A 70 -7.18 -17.26 -2.19
CA SER A 70 -8.46 -17.55 -2.85
C SER A 70 -8.28 -18.46 -4.07
N LEU A 71 -7.19 -18.29 -4.82
CA LEU A 71 -6.85 -19.17 -5.94
C LEU A 71 -6.43 -20.56 -5.46
N ALA A 72 -5.63 -20.64 -4.39
CA ALA A 72 -5.23 -21.91 -3.78
C ALA A 72 -6.45 -22.69 -3.27
N LEU A 73 -7.43 -22.00 -2.67
CA LEU A 73 -8.66 -22.62 -2.19
C LEU A 73 -9.50 -23.21 -3.32
N LYS A 74 -9.52 -22.57 -4.50
CA LYS A 74 -10.16 -23.12 -5.71
C LYS A 74 -9.48 -24.37 -6.26
N MET A 75 -8.26 -24.69 -5.82
CA MET A 75 -7.55 -25.90 -6.25
C MET A 75 -7.87 -27.10 -5.34
N LEU A 76 -8.49 -26.85 -4.19
CA LEU A 76 -8.86 -27.86 -3.19
C LEU A 76 -10.21 -28.57 -3.48
N PHE A 77 -11.08 -27.96 -4.30
CA PHE A 77 -12.40 -28.45 -4.69
C PHE A 77 -12.63 -28.23 -6.19
#